data_AF-A0A3Q9W7D3-F1
#
_entry.id   AF-A0A3Q9W7D3-F1
#
_cell.length_a   1.000
_cell.length_b   1.000
_cell.length_c   1.000
_cell.angle_alpha   90.00
_cell.angle_beta   90.00
_cell.angle_gamma   90.00
#
_symmetry.space_group_name_H-M   'P 1'
#
loop_
_entity.id
_entity.type
_entity.pdbx_description
1 polymer ?
#
loop_
_entity_poly.entity_id
_entity_poly.type
_entity_poly.pdbx_seq_one_letter_code
_entity_poly.pdbx_strand_id
1 'polypeptide(L)' 'MKYITHIAVLVLLFCAAQSQANLLISPTRVVFDERQRNAKVFLINNSQEYKTYRLSFKEKLALPEGGIKMCPSRTTRNV' A
#
# COMPACT_ATOMS: atom_id res chain seq x y z
N MET A 1 -25.81 29.04 24.62
CA MET A 1 -25.03 29.26 23.37
C MET A 1 -23.58 28.75 23.44
N LYS A 2 -22.92 28.68 24.61
CA LYS A 2 -21.52 28.19 24.75
C LYS A 2 -21.28 26.77 24.22
N TYR A 3 -22.23 25.84 24.35
CA TYR A 3 -22.05 24.45 23.91
C TYR A 3 -22.21 24.25 22.40
N ILE A 4 -22.88 25.17 21.71
CA ILE A 4 -23.15 25.05 20.27
C ILE A 4 -21.84 25.19 19.48
N THR A 5 -20.95 26.09 19.89
CA THR A 5 -19.64 26.26 19.28
C THR A 5 -18.76 25.02 19.50
N HIS A 6 -18.80 24.42 20.69
CA HIS A 6 -18.07 23.18 20.97
C HIS A 6 -18.59 22.00 20.15
N ILE A 7 -19.91 21.86 20.00
CA ILE A 7 -20.52 20.83 19.14
C ILE A 7 -20.15 21.05 17.68
N ALA A 8 -20.19 22.29 17.19
CA ALA A 8 -19.81 22.62 15.82
C ALA A 8 -18.34 22.29 15.54
N VAL A 9 -17.43 22.60 16.47
CA VAL A 9 -16.01 22.24 16.37
C VAL A 9 -15.82 20.72 16.37
N LEU A 10 -16.56 20.00 17.21
CA LEU A 10 -16.50 18.54 17.26
C LEU A 10 -16.92 17.89 15.93
N VAL A 11 -18.00 18.38 15.32
CA VAL A 11 -18.50 17.88 14.02
C VAL A 11 -17.48 18.14 12.90
N LEU A 12 -16.86 19.31 12.90
CA LEU A 12 -15.82 19.67 11.92
C LEU A 12 -14.60 18.76 12.01
N LEU A 13 -14.16 18.41 13.23
CA LEU A 13 -13.06 17.48 13.44
C LEU A 13 -13.40 16.07 12.94
N PHE A 14 -14.66 15.63 13.08
CA PHE A 14 -15.10 14.31 12.61
C PHE A 14 -15.13 14.20 11.09
N CYS A 15 -15.55 15.26 10.39
CA CYS A 15 -15.51 15.31 8.92
C CYS A 15 -14.07 15.32 8.38
N ALA A 16 -13.15 16.02 9.05
CA ALA A 16 -11.74 16.07 8.64
C ALA A 16 -11.01 14.72 8.82
N ALA A 17 -11.51 13.84 9.68
CA ALA A 17 -10.92 12.53 9.95
C ALA A 17 -11.22 11.47 8.88
N GLN A 18 -12.04 11.77 7.87
CA GLN A 18 -12.37 10.82 6.80
C GLN A 18 -11.21 10.67 5.81
N SER A 19 -10.33 9.70 6.06
CA SER A 19 -9.32 9.26 5.10
C SER A 19 -9.93 8.22 4.15
N GLN A 20 -9.98 8.53 2.85
CA GLN A 20 -10.50 7.64 1.81
C GLN A 20 -9.35 6.84 1.19
N ALA A 21 -9.11 5.62 1.70
CA ALA A 21 -8.19 4.67 1.09
C ALA A 21 -8.97 3.72 0.17
N ASN A 22 -8.94 4.00 -1.13
CA ASN A 22 -9.80 3.30 -2.10
C ASN A 22 -9.07 2.20 -2.87
N LEU A 23 -7.89 1.80 -2.42
CA LEU A 23 -7.12 0.72 -3.04
C LEU A 23 -6.86 -0.37 -2.01
N LEU A 24 -7.42 -1.55 -2.25
CA LEU A 24 -7.24 -2.71 -1.40
C LEU A 24 -6.23 -3.66 -2.04
N ILE A 25 -5.25 -4.10 -1.26
CA ILE A 25 -4.23 -5.07 -1.65
C ILE A 25 -4.31 -6.25 -0.69
N SER A 26 -4.49 -7.47 -1.20
CA SER A 26 -4.53 -8.68 -0.39
C SER A 26 -3.95 -9.89 -1.13
N PRO A 27 -3.06 -10.70 -0.52
CA PRO A 27 -2.40 -10.49 0.76
C PRO A 27 -1.27 -9.43 0.69
N THR A 28 -0.89 -8.84 1.82
CA THR A 28 0.21 -7.84 1.89
C THR A 28 1.60 -8.47 1.96
N ARG A 29 1.68 -9.74 2.36
CA ARG A 29 2.90 -10.53 2.37
C ARG A 29 2.63 -11.88 1.72
N VAL A 30 3.50 -12.24 0.78
CA VAL A 30 3.55 -13.55 0.16
C VAL A 30 4.89 -14.17 0.54
N VAL A 31 4.86 -15.43 1.00
CA VAL A 31 6.05 -16.24 1.23
C VAL A 31 5.96 -17.44 0.31
N PHE A 32 6.98 -17.62 -0.53
CA PHE A 32 7.08 -18.80 -1.39
C PHE A 32 7.60 -19.97 -0.58
N ASP A 33 6.82 -21.04 -0.50
CA ASP A 33 7.25 -22.34 0.04
C ASP A 33 7.79 -23.22 -1.10
N GLU A 34 8.55 -24.28 -0.81
CA GLU A 34 9.29 -25.10 -1.79
C GLU A 34 8.39 -25.70 -2.90
N ARG A 35 7.10 -25.86 -2.63
CA ARG A 35 6.11 -26.41 -3.58
C ARG A 35 5.34 -25.34 -4.35
N GLN A 36 5.44 -24.06 -3.99
CA GLN A 36 4.65 -22.98 -4.58
C GLN A 36 5.47 -22.21 -5.63
N ARG A 37 5.14 -22.41 -6.92
CA ARG A 37 5.77 -21.70 -8.05
C ARG A 37 5.09 -20.38 -8.41
N ASN A 38 3.90 -20.12 -7.88
CA ASN A 38 3.15 -18.90 -8.12
C ASN A 38 2.48 -18.41 -6.85
N ALA A 39 2.20 -17.11 -6.83
CA ALA A 39 1.41 -16.48 -5.78
C ALA A 39 0.47 -15.47 -6.42
N LYS A 40 -0.71 -15.31 -5.84
CA LYS A 40 -1.73 -14.37 -6.32
C LYS A 40 -1.86 -13.23 -5.34
N VAL A 41 -1.84 -12.01 -5.85
CA VAL A 41 -2.14 -10.79 -5.11
C VAL A 41 -3.31 -10.11 -5.80
N PHE A 42 -4.35 -9.83 -5.03
CA PHE A 42 -5.54 -9.13 -5.48
C PHE A 42 -5.35 -7.62 -5.26
N LEU A 43 -5.52 -6.85 -6.33
CA LEU A 43 -5.56 -5.40 -6.31
C LEU A 43 -6.98 -4.96 -6.67
N ILE A 44 -7.69 -4.38 -5.71
CA ILE A 44 -9.09 -4.00 -5.86
C ILE A 44 -9.20 -2.50 -5.72
N ASN A 45 -9.69 -1.84 -6.77
CA ASN A 45 -10.07 -0.44 -6.71
C ASN A 45 -11.48 -0.33 -6.08
N ASN A 46 -11.55 0.16 -4.85
CA ASN A 46 -12.78 0.43 -4.12
C ASN A 46 -13.25 1.89 -4.29
N SER A 47 -12.74 2.63 -5.30
CA SER A 47 -13.27 3.96 -5.64
C SER A 47 -14.40 3.90 -6.64
N GLN A 48 -15.17 4.97 -6.69
CA GLN A 48 -16.22 5.17 -7.70
C GLN A 48 -15.67 5.64 -9.06
N GLU A 49 -14.36 5.89 -9.14
CA GLU A 49 -13.67 6.38 -10.33
C GLU A 49 -12.68 5.33 -10.89
N TYR A 50 -12.42 5.40 -12.19
CA TYR A 50 -11.34 4.65 -12.83
C TYR A 50 -9.98 5.28 -12.50
N LYS A 51 -9.01 4.44 -12.11
CA LYS A 51 -7.66 4.88 -11.72
C LYS A 51 -6.60 3.99 -12.36
N THR A 52 -5.47 4.60 -12.70
CA THR A 52 -4.30 3.92 -13.28
C THR A 52 -3.26 3.68 -12.20
N TYR A 53 -2.83 2.43 -12.02
CA TYR A 53 -1.84 2.03 -11.01
C TYR A 53 -0.58 1.50 -11.68
N ARG A 54 0.60 1.89 -11.18
CA ARG A 54 1.89 1.38 -11.64
C ARG A 54 2.41 0.31 -10.68
N LEU A 55 2.56 -0.91 -11.17
CA LEU A 55 3.18 -2.00 -10.44
C LEU A 55 4.67 -2.08 -10.79
N SER A 56 5.52 -2.28 -9.78
CA SER A 56 6.95 -2.49 -9.99
C SER A 56 7.49 -3.42 -8.91
N PHE A 57 8.36 -4.34 -9.31
CA PHE A 57 9.10 -5.17 -8.38
C PHE A 57 10.41 -4.47 -7.98
N LYS A 58 10.73 -4.51 -6.69
CA LYS A 58 12.01 -4.04 -6.17
C LYS A 58 12.65 -5.17 -5.38
N GLU A 59 13.83 -5.58 -5.80
CA GLU A 59 14.60 -6.59 -5.11
C GLU A 59 15.33 -5.96 -3.92
N LYS A 60 15.22 -6.64 -2.78
CA LYS A 60 15.79 -6.20 -1.51
C LYS A 60 16.49 -7.39 -0.86
N LEU A 61 17.69 -7.17 -0.34
CA LEU A 61 18.48 -8.17 0.37
C LEU A 61 18.52 -7.80 1.84
N ALA A 62 18.18 -8.75 2.71
CA ALA A 62 18.39 -8.61 4.15
C ALA A 62 19.89 -8.74 4.45
N LEU A 63 20.42 -7.83 5.27
CA LEU A 63 21.83 -7.85 5.66
C LEU A 63 22.03 -8.68 6.94
N PRO A 64 23.15 -9.41 7.09
CA PRO A 64 23.44 -10.21 8.29
C PRO A 64 23.42 -9.39 9.59
N GLU A 65 23.89 -8.16 9.54
CA GLU A 65 23.92 -7.19 10.64
C GLU A 65 22.56 -6.57 10.97
N GLY A 66 21.51 -6.94 10.23
CA GLY A 66 20.21 -6.30 10.28
C GLY A 66 20.10 -5.14 9.29
N GLY A 67 18.87 -4.85 8.87
CA GLY A 67 18.59 -3.87 7.82
C GLY A 67 18.46 -4.49 6.44
N ILE A 68 18.25 -3.61 5.45
CA ILE A 68 17.89 -4.02 4.09
C ILE A 68 18.68 -3.19 3.08
N LYS A 69 19.36 -3.85 2.16
CA LYS A 69 20.01 -3.22 1.00
C LYS A 69 19.11 -3.38 -0.23
N MET A 70 18.88 -2.29 -0.95
CA MET A 70 18.23 -2.39 -2.26
C MET A 70 19.21 -3.07 -3.22
N CYS A 71 18.77 -4.14 -3.89
CA CYS A 71 19.53 -4.69 -4.99
C CYS A 71 19.41 -3.70 -6.17
N PRO A 72 20.51 -3.33 -6.85
CA PRO A 72 20.39 -2.55 -8.06
C PRO A 72 19.56 -3.35 -9.06
N SER A 73 18.42 -2.80 -9.51
CA SER A 73 17.65 -3.43 -10.58
C SER A 73 18.58 -3.58 -11.78
N ARG A 74 18.84 -4.81 -12.23
CA ARG A 74 19.48 -5.03 -13.53
C ARG A 74 18.60 -4.36 -14.57
N THR A 75 19.00 -3.17 -15.02
CA THR A 75 18.54 -2.61 -16.29
C THR A 75 18.66 -3.74 -17.30
N THR A 76 17.53 -4.14 -17.88
CA THR A 76 17.46 -5.09 -18.99
C THR A 76 18.49 -4.66 -20.01
N ARG A 77 19.64 -5.36 -20.06
CA ARG A 77 20.52 -5.32 -21.23
C ARG A 77 19.76 -6.12 -22.27
N ASN A 78 18.86 -5.42 -22.98
CA ASN A 78 18.22 -5.93 -24.18
C ASN A 78 19.34 -6.32 -25.14
N VAL A 79 19.44 -7.63 -25.41
CA VAL A 79 20.11 -8.17 -26.58
C VAL A 79 19.09 -8.18 -27.71
#